data_AF-A0A938AR35-F1
#
_entry.id   AF-A0A938AR35-F1
#
_cell.length_a   1.000
_cell.length_b   1.000
_cell.length_c   1.000
_cell.angle_alpha   90.00
_cell.angle_beta   90.00
_cell.angle_gamma   90.00
#
_symmetry.space_group_name_H-M   'P 1'
#
loop_
_entity.id
_entity.type
_entity.pdbx_description
1 polymer ?
#
loop_
_entity_poly.entity_id
_entity_poly.type
_entity_poly.pdbx_seq_one_letter_code
_entity_poly.pdbx_strand_id
1 'polypeptide(L)' 'TEKRNIADIIVAKHRNGPTGQIPLRFFAAQTRFADLASKSFSDLA' A
#
# COMPACT_ATOMS: atom_id res chain seq x y z
N THR A 1 -0.49 -14.39 6.86
CA THR A 1 -1.09 -13.20 6.24
C THR A 1 -1.74 -13.63 4.94
N GLU A 2 -3.05 -13.42 4.81
CA GLU A 2 -3.85 -13.88 3.66
C GLU A 2 -3.47 -13.19 2.34
N LYS A 3 -2.86 -12.00 2.43
CA LYS A 3 -2.31 -11.27 1.30
C LYS A 3 -0.80 -11.50 1.25
N ARG A 4 -0.37 -12.51 0.48
CA ARG A 4 1.07 -12.75 0.27
C ARG A 4 1.69 -11.43 -0.21
N ASN A 5 2.86 -11.10 0.34
CA ASN A 5 3.73 -10.11 -0.27
C ASN A 5 3.16 -8.66 -0.24
N ILE A 6 2.05 -8.44 0.46
CA ILE A 6 1.43 -7.15 0.76
C ILE A 6 1.70 -6.79 2.22
N ALA A 7 2.06 -5.54 2.46
CA ALA A 7 2.24 -4.96 3.78
C ALA A 7 1.21 -3.85 4.00
N ASP A 8 0.53 -3.87 5.14
CA ASP A 8 -0.38 -2.80 5.56
C ASP A 8 0.42 -1.73 6.31
N ILE A 9 0.61 -0.56 5.69
CA ILE A 9 1.32 0.56 6.29
C ILE A 9 0.35 1.41 7.09
N ILE A 10 0.58 1.55 8.40
CA ILE A 10 -0.31 2.28 9.31
C ILE A 10 0.24 3.68 9.54
N VAL A 11 -0.50 4.69 9.05
CA VAL A 11 -0.26 6.09 9.39
C VAL A 11 -1.00 6.39 10.69
N ALA A 12 -0.34 6.13 11.83
CA ALA A 12 -0.97 6.28 13.15
C ALA A 12 -1.16 7.73 13.59
N LYS A 13 -0.31 8.65 13.11
CA LYS A 13 -0.39 10.09 13.43
C LYS A 13 0.02 10.91 12.22
N HIS A 14 -0.79 11.90 11.89
CA HIS A 14 -0.50 12.87 10.84
C HIS A 14 -1.00 14.25 11.30
N ARG A 15 -0.11 15.25 11.41
CA ARG A 15 -0.42 16.55 12.04
C ARG A 15 -1.45 17.37 11.24
N ASN A 16 -1.35 17.34 9.91
CA ASN A 16 -2.08 18.22 9.00
C ASN A 16 -2.90 17.44 7.96
N GLY A 17 -3.48 16.31 8.36
CA GLY A 17 -4.10 15.42 7.38
C GLY A 17 -4.50 14.07 7.96
N PRO A 18 -5.07 13.20 7.13
CA PRO A 18 -5.71 11.98 7.60
C PRO A 18 -4.68 10.95 8.11
N THR A 19 -5.09 10.22 9.14
CA THR A 19 -4.50 8.93 9.50
C THR A 19 -5.18 7.82 8.70
N GLY A 20 -4.58 6.63 8.66
CA GLY A 20 -5.17 5.52 7.92
C GLY A 20 -4.23 4.35 7.70
N GLN A 21 -4.65 3.45 6.83
CA GLN A 21 -3.85 2.29 6.40
C GLN A 21 -3.71 2.28 4.89
N ILE A 22 -2.51 2.00 4.41
CA ILE A 22 -2.16 2.01 3.00
C ILE A 22 -1.50 0.66 2.68
N PRO A 23 -2.12 -0.19 1.85
CA PRO A 23 -1.48 -1.44 1.44
C PRO A 23 -0.40 -1.14 0.40
N LEU A 24 0.80 -1.68 0.60
CA LEU A 24 1.92 -1.61 -0.35
C LEU A 24 2.46 -3.01 -0.66
N ARG A 25 3.16 -3.16 -1.78
CA ARG A 25 3.89 -4.39 -2.12
C ARG A 25 5.25 -4.39 -1.41
N PHE A 26 5.61 -5.49 -0.74
CA PHE A 26 6.94 -5.67 -0.12
C PHE A 26 7.80 -6.70 -0.86
N PHE A 27 8.89 -6.25 -1.50
CA PHE A 27 9.88 -7.11 -2.16
C PHE A 27 10.97 -7.55 -1.16
N ALA A 28 10.78 -8.71 -0.53
CA ALA A 28 11.69 -9.21 0.52
C ALA A 28 13.15 -9.33 0.07
N ALA A 29 13.42 -9.76 -1.16
CA ALA A 29 14.77 -9.90 -1.69
C ALA A 29 15.55 -8.57 -1.80
N GLN A 30 14.84 -7.44 -1.85
CA GLN A 30 15.40 -6.10 -2.01
C GLN A 30 15.13 -5.19 -0.80
N THR A 31 14.40 -5.70 0.21
CA THR A 31 13.89 -4.90 1.35
C THR A 31 13.21 -3.60 0.90
N ARG A 32 12.37 -3.69 -0.14
CA ARG A 32 11.81 -2.52 -0.83
C ARG A 32 10.28 -2.56 -0.84
N PHE A 33 9.66 -1.40 -0.57
CA PHE A 33 8.24 -1.17 -0.81
C PHE A 33 8.00 -0.58 -2.20
N ALA A 34 6.86 -0.93 -2.80
CA ALA A 34 6.39 -0.33 -4.04
C ALA A 34 4.88 -0.12 -3.99
N ASP A 35 4.43 0.86 -4.76
CA ASP A 35 3.02 1.16 -4.92
C ASP A 35 2.29 -0.05 -5.50
N LEU A 36 1.11 -0.34 -4.94
CA LEU A 36 0.15 -1.18 -5.62
C LEU A 36 -0.45 -0.32 -6.71
N ALA A 37 -0.26 -0.71 -7.98
CA ALA A 37 -0.97 -0.06 -9.07
C ALA A 37 -2.46 0.00 -8.70
N SER A 38 -3.00 1.21 -8.56
CA SER A 38 -4.45 1.36 -8.42
C SER A 38 -5.07 0.77 -9.68
N LYS A 39 -6.25 0.14 -9.57
CA LYS A 39 -7.11 -0.10 -10.73
C LYS A 39 -7.08 1.17 -11.56
N SER A 40 -6.46 1.12 -12.73
CA SER A 40 -6.39 2.28 -13.60
C SER A 40 -7.83 2.62 -13.97
N PHE A 41 -8.10 3.91 -14.20
CA PHE A 41 -9.41 4.37 -14.70
C PHE A 41 -9.85 3.65 -16.01
N SER A 42 -8.98 2.83 -16.63
CA SER A 42 -9.29 1.89 -17.71
C SER A 42 -10.26 0.78 -17.34
N ASP A 43 -10.38 0.41 -16.05
CA ASP A 43 -11.20 -0.73 -15.61
C ASP A 43 -12.68 -0.36 -15.41
N LEU A 44 -13.06 0.85 -15.82
CA LEU A 44 -14.42 1.41 -15.76
C LEU A 44 -15.04 1.62 -17.17
N ALA A 45 -14.49 0.98 -18.20
CA ALA A 45 -15.02 0.99 -19.57
C ALA A 45 -15.65 -0.37 -19.94
#